data_AF-A0A095A226-F1
#
_entry.id   AF-A0A095A226-F1
#
_cell.length_a   1.000
_cell.length_b   1.000
_cell.length_c   1.000
_cell.angle_alpha   90.00
_cell.angle_beta   90.00
_cell.angle_gamma   90.00
#
_symmetry.space_group_name_H-M   'P 1'
#
loop_
_entity.id
_entity.type
_entity.pdbx_description
1 polymer ?
#
loop_
_entity_poly.entity_id
_entity_poly.type
_entity_poly.pdbx_seq_one_letter_code
_entity_poly.pdbx_strand_id
1 'polypeptide(L)'
;MAISHTLGTDSLVSHAFNRDGTELALSVNTSDVYLLSVPESPSGRFQVIDVLREHSALVTSIDWAPQTNRIVSCSADRNAYVWNKQSDNKWKPTLVLLMIDRAAVCVKWSPLEDRFAVGSGSKLLAVCWFDEESDWWIGKKIKKPIRSTVTCIDWHPNNVLLACGSSDFHARIFSAFTSSGPSESVWGKHTPLGAVLFDYSDGEGEWFFYYI
;
A
#
# COMPACT_ATOMS: atom_id res chain seq x y z
N MET A 1 -25.79 -14.16 3.30
CA MET A 1 -26.27 -13.82 1.95
C MET A 1 -25.42 -12.65 1.48
N ALA A 2 -24.77 -12.74 0.32
CA ALA A 2 -24.00 -11.61 -0.22
C ALA A 2 -24.98 -10.60 -0.85
N ILE A 3 -24.73 -9.30 -0.66
CA ILE A 3 -25.54 -8.22 -1.20
C ILE A 3 -24.69 -7.46 -2.21
N SER A 4 -25.22 -7.22 -3.40
CA SER A 4 -24.56 -6.43 -4.43
C SER A 4 -25.00 -4.98 -4.36
N HIS A 5 -24.04 -4.05 -4.31
CA HIS A 5 -24.29 -2.62 -4.45
C HIS A 5 -23.61 -2.09 -5.72
N THR A 6 -24.28 -1.19 -6.43
CA THR A 6 -23.71 -0.49 -7.59
C THR A 6 -23.29 0.91 -7.17
N LEU A 7 -21.99 1.20 -7.24
CA LEU A 7 -21.42 2.51 -6.89
C LEU A 7 -21.39 3.49 -8.07
N GLY A 8 -21.25 2.97 -9.29
CA GLY A 8 -21.13 3.75 -10.52
C GLY A 8 -20.84 2.85 -11.73
N THR A 9 -20.54 3.47 -12.87
CA THR A 9 -20.20 2.77 -14.12
C THR A 9 -18.70 2.77 -14.43
N ASP A 10 -17.91 3.50 -13.65
CA ASP A 10 -16.47 3.61 -13.84
C ASP A 10 -15.73 2.37 -13.34
N SER A 11 -14.55 2.12 -13.90
CA SER A 11 -13.70 0.99 -13.51
C SER A 11 -13.18 1.20 -12.09
N LEU A 12 -13.48 0.25 -11.20
CA LEU A 12 -12.89 0.22 -9.87
C LEU A 12 -11.41 -0.16 -9.98
N VAL A 13 -10.53 0.75 -9.57
CA VAL A 13 -9.07 0.52 -9.61
C VAL A 13 -8.58 -0.04 -8.28
N SER A 14 -8.96 0.57 -7.16
CA SER A 14 -8.59 0.09 -5.83
C SER A 14 -9.64 0.49 -4.80
N HIS A 15 -9.68 -0.25 -3.70
CA HIS A 15 -10.54 0.05 -2.56
C HIS A 15 -9.91 -0.42 -1.25
N ALA A 16 -10.31 0.19 -0.14
CA ALA A 16 -9.96 -0.26 1.21
C ALA A 16 -11.03 0.16 2.20
N PHE A 17 -11.45 -0.75 3.09
CA PHE A 17 -12.35 -0.41 4.19
C PHE A 17 -11.54 0.07 5.40
N ASN A 18 -12.14 0.95 6.19
CA ASN A 18 -11.64 1.22 7.53
C ASN A 18 -11.86 -0.01 8.46
N ARG A 19 -11.36 0.04 9.69
CA ARG A 19 -11.34 -1.12 10.60
C ARG A 19 -12.72 -1.70 10.93
N ASP A 20 -13.71 -0.85 11.15
CA ASP A 20 -15.06 -1.27 11.54
C ASP A 20 -15.98 -1.52 10.34
N GLY A 21 -15.49 -1.28 9.12
CA GLY A 21 -16.24 -1.46 7.87
C GLY A 21 -17.35 -0.42 7.67
N THR A 22 -17.31 0.71 8.39
CA THR A 22 -18.29 1.81 8.26
C THR A 22 -17.92 2.83 7.20
N GLU A 23 -16.65 2.89 6.79
CA GLU A 23 -16.15 3.77 5.74
C GLU A 23 -15.35 2.97 4.68
N LEU A 24 -15.40 3.42 3.43
CA LEU A 24 -14.74 2.83 2.27
C LEU A 24 -13.97 3.91 1.50
N ALA A 25 -12.68 3.69 1.28
CA ALA A 25 -11.87 4.48 0.36
C ALA A 25 -11.86 3.80 -1.01
N LEU A 26 -11.99 4.61 -2.07
CA LEU A 26 -12.24 4.14 -3.42
C LEU A 26 -11.45 4.96 -4.44
N SER A 27 -10.82 4.30 -5.42
CA SER A 27 -10.35 4.95 -6.65
C SER A 27 -11.05 4.37 -7.87
N VAL A 28 -11.57 5.24 -8.73
CA VAL A 28 -12.41 4.89 -9.90
C VAL A 28 -11.84 5.45 -11.20
N ASN A 29 -10.60 5.08 -11.51
CA ASN A 29 -9.88 5.57 -12.70
C ASN A 29 -9.82 7.12 -12.78
N THR A 30 -9.66 7.77 -11.62
CA THR A 30 -9.42 9.21 -11.49
C THR A 30 -8.17 9.46 -10.65
N SER A 31 -7.76 10.74 -10.54
CA SER A 31 -6.72 11.20 -9.62
C SER A 31 -7.19 11.35 -8.18
N ASP A 32 -8.47 11.13 -7.90
CA ASP A 32 -9.06 11.42 -6.60
C ASP A 32 -9.28 10.12 -5.82
N VAL A 33 -9.18 10.21 -4.49
CA VAL A 33 -9.65 9.13 -3.58
C VAL A 33 -11.00 9.55 -3.02
N TYR A 34 -12.04 8.78 -3.31
CA TYR A 34 -13.37 9.01 -2.75
C TYR A 34 -13.49 8.28 -1.42
N LEU A 35 -14.01 8.96 -0.41
CA LEU A 35 -14.42 8.34 0.84
C LEU A 35 -15.93 8.22 0.86
N LEU A 36 -16.41 7.02 1.16
CA LEU A 36 -17.83 6.70 1.20
C LEU A 36 -18.20 6.13 2.57
N SER A 37 -19.38 6.50 3.06
CA SER A 37 -20.01 5.76 4.16
C SER A 37 -20.59 4.45 3.65
N VAL A 38 -20.43 3.39 4.43
CA VAL A 38 -20.97 2.06 4.16
C VAL A 38 -22.36 1.98 4.81
N PRO A 39 -23.41 1.58 4.07
CA PRO A 39 -24.75 1.52 4.63
C PRO A 39 -24.91 0.39 5.67
N GLU A 40 -25.55 0.69 6.79
CA GLU A 40 -25.87 -0.31 7.83
C GLU A 40 -26.92 -1.34 7.38
N SER A 41 -27.79 -0.96 6.43
CA SER A 41 -28.86 -1.79 5.90
C SER A 41 -28.55 -2.27 4.47
N PRO A 42 -28.93 -3.51 4.10
CA PRO A 42 -28.85 -4.02 2.73
C PRO A 42 -29.52 -3.14 1.66
N SER A 43 -30.59 -2.41 2.04
CA SER A 43 -31.31 -1.51 1.15
C SER A 43 -30.71 -0.10 1.10
N GLY A 44 -29.70 0.16 1.93
CA GLY A 44 -29.02 1.44 1.99
C GLY A 44 -28.10 1.65 0.79
N ARG A 45 -27.62 2.89 0.66
CA ARG A 45 -26.71 3.30 -0.41
C ARG A 45 -25.45 3.86 0.22
N PHE A 46 -24.33 3.60 -0.45
CA PHE A 46 -23.08 4.30 -0.15
C PHE A 46 -23.25 5.79 -0.42
N GLN A 47 -22.68 6.63 0.43
CA GLN A 47 -22.72 8.08 0.26
C GLN A 47 -21.30 8.62 0.28
N VAL A 48 -20.95 9.47 -0.69
CA VAL A 48 -19.66 10.16 -0.68
C VAL A 48 -19.65 11.14 0.49
N ILE A 49 -18.72 10.95 1.42
CA ILE A 49 -18.54 11.79 2.60
C ILE A 49 -17.38 12.76 2.44
N ASP A 50 -16.38 12.41 1.64
CA ASP A 50 -15.25 13.28 1.31
C ASP A 50 -14.58 12.86 0.00
N VAL A 51 -13.74 13.73 -0.56
CA VAL A 51 -12.90 13.42 -1.72
C VAL A 51 -11.51 14.02 -1.52
N LEU A 52 -10.52 13.14 -1.42
CA LEU A 52 -9.13 13.48 -1.19
C LEU A 52 -8.45 13.81 -2.52
N ARG A 53 -7.99 15.06 -2.67
CA ARG A 53 -7.49 15.62 -3.94
C ARG A 53 -6.09 16.19 -3.79
N GLU A 54 -5.10 15.44 -4.24
CA GLU A 54 -3.70 15.92 -4.31
C GLU A 54 -2.89 15.22 -5.42
N HIS A 55 -3.27 14.00 -5.79
CA HIS A 55 -2.62 13.32 -6.90
C HIS A 55 -2.89 14.05 -8.22
N SER A 56 -1.89 14.08 -9.09
CA SER A 56 -1.97 14.73 -10.41
C SER A 56 -2.21 13.75 -11.56
N ALA A 57 -2.29 12.46 -11.25
CA ALA A 57 -2.61 11.39 -12.17
C ALA A 57 -3.38 10.27 -11.44
N LEU A 58 -3.77 9.24 -12.19
CA LEU A 58 -4.60 8.14 -11.71
C LEU A 58 -4.09 7.51 -10.41
N VAL A 59 -4.97 7.41 -9.41
CA VAL A 59 -4.72 6.65 -8.18
C VAL A 59 -4.79 5.17 -8.49
N THR A 60 -3.67 4.47 -8.34
CA THR A 60 -3.50 3.07 -8.74
C THR A 60 -3.75 2.09 -7.60
N SER A 61 -3.53 2.51 -6.36
CA SER A 61 -3.75 1.66 -5.19
C SER A 61 -3.97 2.48 -3.93
N ILE A 62 -4.78 1.94 -3.03
CA ILE A 62 -5.15 2.51 -1.74
C ILE A 62 -5.05 1.42 -0.68
N ASP A 63 -4.58 1.76 0.50
CA ASP A 63 -4.65 0.92 1.68
C ASP A 63 -5.04 1.74 2.92
N TRP A 64 -5.87 1.18 3.79
CA TRP A 64 -6.39 1.86 4.98
C TRP A 64 -5.87 1.15 6.24
N ALA A 65 -5.10 1.89 7.02
CA ALA A 65 -4.48 1.43 8.26
C ALA A 65 -5.57 1.22 9.35
N PRO A 66 -5.84 -0.02 9.79
CA PRO A 66 -6.96 -0.30 10.69
C PRO A 66 -6.78 0.27 12.12
N GLN A 67 -5.56 0.43 12.62
CA GLN A 67 -5.29 0.88 13.99
C GLN A 67 -5.22 2.41 14.08
N THR A 68 -4.49 3.05 13.18
CA THR A 68 -4.25 4.50 13.20
C THR A 68 -5.25 5.30 12.39
N ASN A 69 -6.15 4.63 11.65
CA ASN A 69 -7.12 5.25 10.76
C ASN A 69 -6.48 6.17 9.69
N ARG A 70 -5.26 5.84 9.28
CA ARG A 70 -4.55 6.53 8.20
C ARG A 70 -4.84 5.86 6.87
N ILE A 71 -4.91 6.64 5.81
CA ILE A 71 -5.01 6.11 4.45
C ILE A 71 -3.68 6.35 3.77
N VAL A 72 -3.21 5.38 2.99
CA VAL A 72 -2.15 5.60 2.01
C VAL A 72 -2.72 5.41 0.62
N SER A 73 -2.38 6.31 -0.29
CA SER A 73 -2.67 6.19 -1.72
C SER A 73 -1.40 6.33 -2.52
N CYS A 74 -1.29 5.60 -3.63
CA CYS A 74 -0.22 5.80 -4.60
C CYS A 74 -0.78 5.99 -6.01
N SER A 75 -0.01 6.65 -6.87
CA SER A 75 -0.51 7.09 -8.19
C SER A 75 0.51 6.92 -9.31
N ALA A 76 -0.02 6.96 -10.53
CA ALA A 76 0.75 7.12 -11.76
C ALA A 76 1.59 8.42 -11.79
N ASP A 77 1.30 9.39 -10.91
CA ASP A 77 2.08 10.62 -10.74
C ASP A 77 3.46 10.41 -10.09
N ARG A 78 3.76 9.17 -9.67
CA ARG A 78 5.02 8.69 -9.09
C ARG A 78 5.20 9.03 -7.61
N ASN A 79 4.14 9.48 -6.94
CA ASN A 79 4.13 9.79 -5.52
C ASN A 79 3.15 8.90 -4.75
N ALA A 80 3.29 8.96 -3.43
CA ALA A 80 2.27 8.49 -2.50
C ALA A 80 1.85 9.65 -1.59
N TYR A 81 0.63 9.57 -1.06
CA TYR A 81 0.18 10.44 0.02
C TYR A 81 -0.27 9.59 1.20
N VAL A 82 0.10 10.03 2.40
CA VAL A 82 -0.48 9.55 3.65
C VAL A 82 -1.48 10.58 4.12
N TRP A 83 -2.71 10.14 4.35
CA TRP A 83 -3.83 10.97 4.76
C TRP A 83 -4.14 10.71 6.22
N ASN A 84 -4.18 11.77 7.02
CA ASN A 84 -4.47 11.72 8.44
C ASN A 84 -5.75 12.50 8.75
N LYS A 85 -6.73 11.85 9.39
CA LYS A 85 -7.94 12.51 9.88
C LYS A 85 -7.57 13.39 11.08
N GLN A 86 -7.79 14.70 10.95
CA GLN A 86 -7.50 15.69 11.99
C GLN A 86 -8.67 15.79 12.98
N SER A 87 -8.46 16.51 14.09
CA SER A 87 -9.48 16.71 15.13
C SER A 87 -10.73 17.45 14.65
N ASP A 88 -10.64 18.20 13.55
CA ASP A 88 -11.77 18.88 12.90
C ASP A 88 -12.51 18.00 11.89
N ASN A 89 -12.25 16.68 11.91
CA ASN A 89 -12.76 15.68 10.96
C ASN A 89 -12.34 15.85 9.50
N LYS A 90 -11.36 16.71 9.21
CA LYS A 90 -10.80 16.84 7.85
C LYS A 90 -9.60 15.93 7.65
N TRP A 91 -9.44 15.45 6.42
CA TRP A 91 -8.25 14.70 6.04
C TRP A 91 -7.13 15.63 5.61
N LYS A 92 -5.97 15.51 6.26
CA LYS A 92 -4.75 16.25 5.91
C LYS A 92 -3.81 15.33 5.10
N PRO A 93 -3.45 15.70 3.86
CA PRO A 93 -2.43 14.99 3.09
C PRO A 93 -1.03 15.24 3.64
N THR A 94 -0.16 14.25 3.49
CA THR A 94 1.29 14.37 3.62
C THR A 94 1.95 13.68 2.43
N LEU A 95 2.70 14.43 1.64
CA LEU A 95 3.38 13.92 0.45
C LEU A 95 4.52 12.98 0.86
N VAL A 96 4.61 11.83 0.18
CA VAL A 96 5.73 10.91 0.30
C VAL A 96 6.45 10.80 -1.05
N LEU A 97 7.68 11.32 -1.09
CA LEU A 97 8.54 11.28 -2.26
C LEU A 97 9.16 9.88 -2.42
N LEU A 98 8.59 9.08 -3.31
CA LEU A 98 9.05 7.72 -3.60
C LEU A 98 10.37 7.69 -4.39
N MET A 99 10.70 8.80 -5.07
CA MET A 99 11.89 8.94 -5.91
C MET A 99 11.97 7.84 -7.00
N ILE A 100 10.83 7.59 -7.66
CA ILE A 100 10.63 6.64 -8.76
C ILE A 100 10.42 7.38 -10.10
N ASP A 101 10.71 6.72 -11.21
CA ASP A 101 10.67 7.29 -12.58
C ASP A 101 9.53 6.75 -13.46
N ARG A 102 8.71 5.86 -12.91
CA ARG A 102 7.50 5.27 -13.49
C ARG A 102 6.40 5.20 -12.43
N ALA A 103 5.17 4.94 -12.86
CA ALA A 103 3.99 4.87 -12.00
C ALA A 103 4.21 3.99 -10.76
N ALA A 104 3.67 4.42 -9.62
CA ALA A 104 3.38 3.51 -8.51
C ALA A 104 2.17 2.65 -8.90
N VAL A 105 2.19 1.38 -8.54
CA VAL A 105 1.22 0.37 -9.03
C VAL A 105 0.43 -0.25 -7.88
N CYS A 106 1.08 -0.52 -6.75
CA CYS A 106 0.45 -1.10 -5.58
C CYS A 106 1.04 -0.49 -4.30
N VAL A 107 0.23 -0.37 -3.25
CA VAL A 107 0.67 0.08 -1.92
C VAL A 107 0.04 -0.74 -0.81
N LYS A 108 0.79 -1.01 0.26
CA LYS A 108 0.30 -1.67 1.48
C LYS A 108 0.97 -1.14 2.74
N TRP A 109 0.17 -0.82 3.76
CA TRP A 109 0.63 -0.64 5.12
C TRP A 109 1.22 -1.93 5.66
N SER A 110 2.26 -1.78 6.47
CA SER A 110 2.76 -2.87 7.30
C SER A 110 1.78 -3.16 8.45
N PRO A 111 1.76 -4.39 9.02
CA PRO A 111 0.85 -4.77 10.10
C PRO A 111 0.89 -3.89 11.36
N LEU A 112 2.06 -3.31 11.68
CA LEU A 112 2.22 -2.36 12.79
C LEU A 112 1.98 -0.90 12.38
N GLU A 113 1.73 -0.64 11.10
CA GLU A 113 1.47 0.68 10.53
C GLU A 113 2.61 1.69 10.76
N ASP A 114 3.79 1.22 11.13
CA ASP A 114 5.01 2.04 11.26
C ASP A 114 5.67 2.30 9.90
N ARG A 115 5.34 1.46 8.92
CA ARG A 115 5.84 1.46 7.55
C ARG A 115 4.73 1.20 6.55
N PHE A 116 5.00 1.54 5.31
CA PHE A 116 4.27 1.00 4.15
C PHE A 116 5.24 0.70 3.00
N ALA A 117 4.80 -0.11 2.05
CA ALA A 117 5.57 -0.46 0.86
C ALA A 117 4.81 -0.08 -0.41
N VAL A 118 5.54 0.38 -1.41
CA VAL A 118 5.02 0.74 -2.74
C VAL A 118 5.76 -0.04 -3.83
N GLY A 119 5.01 -0.66 -4.73
CA GLY A 119 5.52 -1.33 -5.92
C GLY A 119 5.39 -0.42 -7.13
N SER A 120 6.36 -0.48 -8.05
CA SER A 120 6.41 0.44 -9.18
C SER A 120 6.82 -0.24 -10.49
N GLY A 121 6.39 0.36 -11.60
CA GLY A 121 6.93 0.11 -12.94
C GLY A 121 8.42 0.46 -13.09
N SER A 122 9.01 1.13 -12.10
CA SER A 122 10.44 1.43 -12.01
C SER A 122 11.30 0.21 -11.62
N LYS A 123 10.70 -0.99 -11.58
CA LYS A 123 11.39 -2.25 -11.27
C LYS A 123 11.99 -2.24 -9.87
N LEU A 124 11.22 -1.74 -8.91
CA LEU A 124 11.66 -1.61 -7.53
C LEU A 124 10.48 -1.60 -6.56
N LEU A 125 10.79 -1.88 -5.29
CA LEU A 125 9.95 -1.57 -4.14
C LEU A 125 10.50 -0.31 -3.45
N ALA A 126 9.62 0.54 -2.93
CA ALA A 126 9.96 1.57 -1.96
C ALA A 126 9.35 1.19 -0.61
N VAL A 127 10.17 1.05 0.42
CA VAL A 127 9.70 0.89 1.81
C VAL A 127 9.83 2.24 2.49
N CYS A 128 8.70 2.75 2.99
CA CYS A 128 8.58 4.10 3.53
C CYS A 128 8.23 4.06 5.02
N TRP A 129 8.86 4.94 5.80
CA TRP A 129 8.56 5.16 7.22
C TRP A 129 8.67 6.64 7.55
N PHE A 130 8.01 7.05 8.63
CA PHE A 130 8.08 8.41 9.11
C PHE A 130 9.31 8.59 10.02
N ASP A 131 10.08 9.65 9.79
CA ASP A 131 11.17 10.06 10.67
C ASP A 131 10.72 11.23 11.53
N GLU A 132 10.56 10.96 12.83
CA GLU A 132 10.07 11.96 13.80
C GLU A 132 11.07 13.11 14.02
N GLU A 133 12.37 12.84 13.88
CA GLU A 133 13.39 13.89 14.07
C GLU A 133 13.36 14.92 12.95
N SER A 134 13.16 14.46 11.71
CA SER A 134 13.12 15.31 10.52
C SER A 134 11.71 15.75 10.12
N ASP A 135 10.66 15.28 10.82
CA ASP A 135 9.25 15.49 10.50
C ASP A 135 8.91 15.19 9.03
N TRP A 136 9.46 14.09 8.49
CA TRP A 136 9.34 13.76 7.08
C TRP A 136 9.32 12.25 6.80
N TRP A 137 8.69 11.84 5.70
CA TRP A 137 8.67 10.45 5.24
C TRP A 137 9.94 10.05 4.49
N ILE A 138 10.66 9.08 5.00
CA ILE A 138 11.82 8.49 4.35
C ILE A 138 11.37 7.31 3.49
N GLY A 139 11.85 7.24 2.24
CA GLY A 139 11.64 6.10 1.34
C GLY A 139 12.96 5.43 0.95
N LYS A 140 13.12 4.15 1.29
CA LYS A 140 14.27 3.34 0.85
C LYS A 140 13.88 2.37 -0.26
N LYS A 141 14.67 2.41 -1.34
CA LYS A 141 14.43 1.64 -2.56
C LYS A 141 15.13 0.27 -2.53
N ILE A 142 14.39 -0.78 -2.86
CA ILE A 142 14.88 -2.13 -3.11
C ILE A 142 14.78 -2.37 -4.61
N LYS A 143 15.93 -2.30 -5.31
CA LYS A 143 15.98 -2.41 -6.78
C LYS A 143 16.36 -3.80 -7.28
N LYS A 144 17.34 -4.44 -6.63
CA LYS A 144 17.81 -5.77 -7.03
C LYS A 144 17.15 -6.81 -6.14
N PRO A 145 16.76 -7.97 -6.69
CA PRO A 145 16.98 -8.45 -8.06
C PRO A 145 15.81 -8.15 -9.04
N ILE A 146 14.86 -7.28 -8.68
CA ILE A 146 13.64 -6.98 -9.45
C ILE A 146 13.97 -6.47 -10.86
N ARG A 147 13.40 -7.10 -11.91
CA ARG A 147 13.71 -6.76 -13.32
C ARG A 147 12.54 -6.20 -14.11
N SER A 148 11.33 -6.25 -13.56
CA SER A 148 10.11 -5.76 -14.20
C SER A 148 9.18 -5.08 -13.18
N THR A 149 8.03 -4.60 -13.65
CA THR A 149 7.01 -3.96 -12.83
C THR A 149 6.62 -4.82 -11.64
N VAL A 150 6.61 -4.24 -10.43
CA VAL A 150 6.02 -4.89 -9.25
C VAL A 150 4.51 -4.71 -9.32
N THR A 151 3.78 -5.82 -9.38
CA THR A 151 2.31 -5.83 -9.60
C THR A 151 1.53 -6.02 -8.31
N CYS A 152 2.11 -6.69 -7.31
CA CYS A 152 1.46 -6.91 -6.02
C CYS A 152 2.50 -6.98 -4.91
N ILE A 153 2.07 -6.65 -3.69
CA ILE A 153 2.85 -6.64 -2.47
C ILE A 153 1.98 -7.19 -1.34
N ASP A 154 2.59 -7.92 -0.43
CA ASP A 154 1.97 -8.25 0.85
C ASP A 154 3.00 -8.29 1.99
N TRP A 155 2.55 -7.97 3.20
CA TRP A 155 3.38 -7.99 4.39
C TRP A 155 3.07 -9.23 5.22
N HIS A 156 4.11 -9.92 5.68
CA HIS A 156 3.92 -10.95 6.70
C HIS A 156 3.46 -10.28 8.02
N PRO A 157 2.55 -10.90 8.78
CA PRO A 157 2.13 -10.46 10.11
C PRO A 157 3.26 -10.11 11.11
N ASN A 158 4.49 -10.59 10.89
CA ASN A 158 5.64 -10.28 11.74
C ASN A 158 6.25 -8.89 11.49
N ASN A 159 5.70 -8.12 10.55
CA ASN A 159 6.12 -6.76 10.20
C ASN A 159 7.53 -6.62 9.62
N VAL A 160 8.18 -7.74 9.29
CA VAL A 160 9.59 -7.80 8.87
C VAL A 160 9.75 -8.39 7.48
N LEU A 161 8.84 -9.25 7.03
CA LEU A 161 8.93 -9.86 5.70
C LEU A 161 7.97 -9.17 4.74
N LEU A 162 8.48 -8.87 3.56
CA LEU A 162 7.75 -8.22 2.48
C LEU A 162 7.80 -9.10 1.23
N ALA A 163 6.65 -9.64 0.85
CA ALA A 163 6.49 -10.39 -0.38
C ALA A 163 6.12 -9.45 -1.53
N CYS A 164 6.60 -9.75 -2.73
CA CYS A 164 6.13 -9.09 -3.95
C CYS A 164 6.11 -10.04 -5.15
N GLY A 165 5.16 -9.81 -6.05
CA GLY A 165 5.16 -10.37 -7.39
C GLY A 165 5.55 -9.32 -8.43
N SER A 166 6.28 -9.74 -9.46
CA SER A 166 6.65 -8.86 -10.57
C SER A 166 6.43 -9.49 -11.94
N SER A 167 6.24 -8.64 -12.95
CA SER A 167 6.02 -9.07 -14.35
C SER A 167 7.26 -9.67 -15.04
N ASP A 168 8.30 -10.00 -14.28
CA ASP A 168 9.43 -10.83 -14.74
C ASP A 168 9.19 -12.31 -14.40
N PHE A 169 7.97 -12.69 -14.01
CA PHE A 169 7.57 -14.05 -13.59
C PHE A 169 8.23 -14.51 -12.28
N HIS A 170 8.63 -13.57 -11.43
CA HIS A 170 9.18 -13.89 -10.11
C HIS A 170 8.25 -13.48 -8.96
N ALA A 171 8.23 -14.33 -7.94
CA ALA A 171 7.78 -13.99 -6.59
C ALA A 171 9.00 -13.91 -5.67
N ARG A 172 9.08 -12.85 -4.85
CA ARG A 172 10.24 -12.58 -3.99
C ARG A 172 9.83 -12.19 -2.59
N ILE A 173 10.64 -12.56 -1.61
CA ILE A 173 10.51 -12.12 -0.21
C ILE A 173 11.77 -11.36 0.16
N PHE A 174 11.57 -10.14 0.65
CA PHE A 174 12.62 -9.27 1.15
C PHE A 174 12.50 -9.07 2.66
N SER A 175 13.63 -8.83 3.32
CA SER A 175 13.61 -8.19 4.63
C SER A 175 13.19 -6.73 4.48
N ALA A 176 12.17 -6.34 5.23
CA ALA A 176 11.71 -4.96 5.42
C ALA A 176 12.17 -4.37 6.78
N PHE A 177 13.09 -5.03 7.48
CA PHE A 177 13.59 -4.61 8.78
C PHE A 177 14.35 -3.28 8.74
N THR A 178 13.87 -2.30 9.49
CA THR A 178 14.55 -1.03 9.74
C THR A 178 15.19 -1.07 11.12
N SER A 179 16.32 -0.38 11.31
CA SER A 179 17.09 -0.35 12.56
C SER A 179 16.34 0.23 13.77
N SER A 180 15.10 0.68 13.60
CA SER A 180 14.19 1.11 14.66
C SER A 180 13.51 -0.05 15.41
N GLY A 181 13.74 -1.31 15.04
CA GLY A 181 13.19 -2.50 15.72
C GLY A 181 14.20 -3.25 16.60
N PRO A 182 13.74 -4.23 17.42
CA PRO A 182 14.64 -5.09 18.20
C PRO A 182 15.65 -5.80 17.29
N SER A 183 16.91 -5.93 17.73
CA SER A 183 18.03 -6.45 16.92
C SER A 183 17.92 -7.94 16.57
N GLU A 184 17.08 -8.68 17.29
CA GLU A 184 16.87 -10.11 17.14
C GLU A 184 15.39 -10.46 17.24
N SER A 185 14.99 -11.48 16.48
CA SER A 185 13.68 -12.12 16.59
C SER A 185 13.85 -13.58 17.00
N VAL A 186 12.74 -14.29 17.22
CA VAL A 186 12.74 -15.74 17.43
C VAL A 186 13.34 -16.54 16.26
N TRP A 187 13.58 -15.87 15.11
CA TRP A 187 14.19 -16.43 13.91
C TRP A 187 15.69 -16.05 13.75
N GLY A 188 16.29 -15.40 14.75
CA GLY A 188 17.69 -14.96 14.75
C GLY A 188 17.88 -13.48 14.42
N LYS A 189 19.10 -13.12 14.04
CA LYS A 189 19.48 -11.74 13.70
C LYS A 189 18.72 -11.24 12.49
N HIS A 190 18.14 -10.04 12.59
CA HIS A 190 17.45 -9.44 11.46
C HIS A 190 18.40 -9.17 10.29
N THR A 191 18.01 -9.62 9.10
CA THR A 191 18.70 -9.30 7.85
C THR A 191 18.39 -7.84 7.47
N PRO A 192 19.35 -7.06 6.94
CA PRO A 192 19.10 -5.65 6.61
C PRO A 192 17.97 -5.46 5.58
N LEU A 193 17.27 -4.32 5.67
CA LEU A 193 16.27 -3.88 4.69
C LEU A 193 16.77 -4.03 3.25
N GLY A 194 16.02 -4.78 2.44
CA GLY A 194 16.28 -5.06 1.04
C GLY A 194 17.04 -6.36 0.77
N ALA A 195 17.45 -7.10 1.81
CA ALA A 195 18.02 -8.43 1.63
C ALA A 195 16.98 -9.39 1.07
N VAL A 196 17.37 -10.15 0.05
CA VAL A 196 16.55 -11.21 -0.55
C VAL A 196 16.60 -12.42 0.37
N LEU A 197 15.44 -12.87 0.81
CA LEU A 197 15.28 -14.07 1.64
C LEU A 197 14.75 -15.24 0.83
N PHE A 198 14.01 -14.93 -0.23
CA PHE A 198 13.47 -15.90 -1.17
C PHE A 198 13.28 -15.26 -2.54
N ASP A 199 13.59 -16.01 -3.60
CA ASP A 199 13.37 -15.61 -4.99
C ASP A 199 13.03 -16.86 -5.80
N TYR A 200 11.83 -16.90 -6.39
CA TYR A 200 11.32 -18.03 -7.14
C TYR A 200 10.72 -17.59 -8.47
N SER A 201 10.98 -18.38 -9.50
CA SER A 201 10.33 -18.30 -10.81
C SER A 201 10.28 -19.69 -11.42
N ASP A 202 9.16 -20.00 -12.07
CA ASP A 202 8.99 -21.19 -12.91
C ASP A 202 9.13 -20.85 -14.41
N GLY A 203 9.22 -19.56 -14.76
CA GLY A 203 9.28 -19.06 -16.13
C GLY A 203 7.93 -18.99 -16.86
N GLU A 204 6.82 -19.46 -16.27
CA GLU A 204 5.52 -19.58 -16.97
C GLU A 204 4.42 -18.67 -16.40
N GLY A 205 4.69 -17.85 -15.38
CA GLY A 205 3.76 -16.82 -14.92
C GLY A 205 2.52 -17.39 -14.23
N GLU A 206 2.71 -18.46 -13.44
CA GLU A 206 1.67 -19.05 -12.63
C GLU A 206 1.33 -18.23 -11.37
N TRP A 207 0.19 -18.56 -10.75
CA TRP A 207 -0.24 -17.98 -9.48
C TRP A 207 0.41 -18.71 -8.31
N PHE A 208 1.13 -17.97 -7.46
CA PHE A 208 1.76 -18.53 -6.27
C PHE A 208 1.07 -18.02 -5.00
N PHE A 209 0.74 -18.96 -4.10
CA PHE A 209 0.28 -18.66 -2.76
C PHE A 209 1.39 -19.03 -1.78
N TYR A 210 1.85 -18.06 -0.99
CA TYR A 210 2.71 -18.31 0.16
C TYR A 210 1.90 -18.11 1.43
N TYR A 211 2.00 -19.05 2.36
CA TYR A 211 1.62 -18.81 3.74
C TYR A 211 2.88 -18.31 4.45
N ILE A 212 2.90 -17.02 4.78
CA ILE A 212 3.95 -16.38 5.56
C ILE A 212 3.38 -16.06 6.94
#